data_AF-A0AAV0Y8I3-F1
#
_entry.id   AF-A0AAV0Y8I3-F1
#
_cell.length_a   1.000
_cell.length_b   1.000
_cell.length_c   1.000
_cell.angle_alpha   90.00
_cell.angle_beta   90.00
_cell.angle_gamma   90.00
#
_symmetry.space_group_name_H-M   'P 1'
#
loop_
_entity.id
_entity.type
_entity.pdbx_description
1 polymer ?
#
loop_
_entity_poly.entity_id
_entity_poly.type
_entity_poly.pdbx_seq_one_letter_code
_entity_poly.pdbx_strand_id
1 'polypeptide(L)'
;MHCTFRSNFQETHKTTKKRRMIGPAMEKAISSICVDGLSSETYREREAVRLIKTGEPDPSIIPSGNSLRILKSRVTAGRQIP
;
A
#
# COMPACT_ATOMS: atom_id res chain seq x y z
N MET A 1 6.49 -32.89 1.38
CA MET A 1 5.49 -32.09 0.65
C MET A 1 6.22 -31.08 -0.22
N HIS A 2 6.11 -31.21 -1.54
CA HIS A 2 6.71 -30.26 -2.48
C HIS A 2 5.63 -29.30 -2.96
N CYS A 3 5.73 -28.03 -2.56
CA CYS A 3 4.85 -26.99 -3.04
C CYS A 3 5.47 -26.38 -4.31
N THR A 4 4.84 -26.61 -5.46
CA THR A 4 5.24 -26.01 -6.74
C THR A 4 4.44 -24.73 -6.97
N PHE A 5 5.12 -23.59 -6.84
CA PHE A 5 4.55 -22.29 -7.20
C PHE A 5 4.43 -22.17 -8.72
N ARG A 6 3.21 -22.29 -9.25
CA ARG A 6 2.90 -21.99 -10.65
C ARG A 6 2.61 -20.49 -10.77
N SER A 7 3.63 -19.70 -11.09
CA SER A 7 3.45 -18.29 -11.45
C SER A 7 3.05 -18.17 -12.91
N ASN A 8 2.08 -17.31 -13.22
CA ASN A 8 1.85 -16.79 -14.57
C ASN A 8 2.94 -15.77 -14.95
N PHE A 9 4.21 -16.17 -14.89
CA PHE A 9 5.37 -15.28 -15.08
C PHE A 9 5.52 -14.78 -16.54
N GLN A 10 4.67 -15.26 -17.44
CA GLN A 10 4.75 -15.00 -18.88
C GLN A 10 3.69 -14.02 -19.38
N GLU A 11 2.72 -13.65 -18.55
CA GLU A 11 1.90 -12.48 -18.84
C GLU A 11 2.66 -11.24 -18.39
N THR A 12 3.08 -10.43 -19.36
CA THR A 12 3.46 -9.04 -19.10
C THR A 12 2.29 -8.40 -18.37
N HIS A 13 2.42 -8.15 -17.07
CA HIS A 13 1.42 -7.39 -16.33
C HIS A 13 1.15 -6.13 -17.13
N LYS A 14 -0.05 -6.02 -17.72
CA LYS A 14 -0.43 -4.83 -18.48
C LYS A 14 -0.14 -3.67 -17.55
N THR A 15 0.73 -2.75 -17.99
CA THR A 15 1.16 -1.53 -17.27
C THR A 15 0.01 -0.54 -17.08
N THR A 16 -1.22 -1.03 -17.02
CA THR A 16 -2.45 -0.27 -16.89
C THR A 16 -2.62 0.15 -15.46
N LYS A 17 -2.05 1.35 -15.22
CA LYS A 17 -2.33 2.28 -14.12
C LYS A 17 -1.85 1.80 -12.75
N LYS A 18 -0.79 2.46 -12.23
CA LYS A 18 -0.49 2.46 -10.80
C LYS A 18 -1.82 2.73 -10.06
N ARG A 19 -2.35 1.75 -9.31
CA ARG A 19 -3.55 1.96 -8.49
C ARG A 19 -3.20 3.11 -7.55
N ARG A 20 -3.86 4.26 -7.73
CA ARG A 20 -3.71 5.39 -6.81
C ARG A 20 -4.30 4.96 -5.47
N MET A 21 -3.69 5.39 -4.38
CA MET A 21 -4.36 5.34 -3.07
C MET A 21 -5.51 6.35 -3.16
N ILE A 22 -6.75 5.89 -3.14
CA ILE A 22 -7.94 6.75 -3.25
C ILE A 22 -8.88 6.41 -2.09
N GLY A 23 -9.53 7.44 -1.55
CA GLY A 23 -10.61 7.30 -0.57
C GLY A 23 -10.15 6.59 0.73
N PRO A 24 -10.90 5.58 1.24
CA PRO A 24 -10.69 5.05 2.58
C PRO A 24 -9.30 4.49 2.88
N ALA A 25 -8.61 3.93 1.87
CA ALA A 25 -7.27 3.40 2.04
C ALA A 25 -6.23 4.53 2.28
N MET A 26 -6.47 5.69 1.70
CA MET A 26 -5.64 6.87 1.88
C MET A 26 -5.83 7.48 3.26
N GLU A 27 -7.08 7.64 3.69
CA GLU A 27 -7.42 8.14 5.03
C GLU A 27 -6.83 7.25 6.12
N LYS A 28 -6.91 5.92 5.95
CA LYS A 28 -6.26 4.96 6.87
C LYS A 28 -4.76 5.17 6.95
N ALA A 29 -4.07 5.31 5.81
CA ALA A 29 -2.64 5.57 5.80
C ALA A 29 -2.29 6.90 6.47
N ILE A 30 -3.08 7.95 6.25
CA ILE A 30 -2.89 9.26 6.88
C ILE A 30 -3.09 9.15 8.39
N SER A 31 -4.17 8.53 8.85
CA SER A 31 -4.44 8.34 10.28
C SER A 31 -3.28 7.58 10.93
N SER A 32 -2.88 6.45 10.36
CA SER A 32 -1.81 5.63 10.91
C SER A 32 -0.45 6.34 10.97
N ILE A 33 -0.08 7.11 9.95
CA ILE A 33 1.26 7.70 9.85
C ILE A 33 1.35 9.08 10.48
N CYS A 34 0.30 9.89 10.33
CA CYS A 34 0.27 11.27 10.80
C CYS A 34 -0.33 11.40 12.20
N VAL A 35 -1.34 10.60 12.54
CA VAL A 35 -2.03 10.68 13.84
C VAL A 35 -1.43 9.68 14.82
N ASP A 36 -1.36 8.40 14.46
CA ASP A 36 -0.84 7.33 15.34
C ASP A 36 0.70 7.31 15.41
N GLY A 37 1.37 8.15 14.63
CA GLY A 37 2.83 8.30 14.64
C GLY A 37 3.61 7.11 14.06
N LEU A 38 2.97 6.23 13.28
CA LEU A 38 3.65 5.06 12.71
C LEU A 38 4.65 5.46 11.62
N SER A 39 5.76 4.73 11.54
CA SER A 39 6.69 4.84 10.42
C SER A 39 6.05 4.28 9.14
N SER A 40 6.48 4.80 7.98
CA SER A 40 6.04 4.31 6.68
C SER A 40 6.34 2.82 6.49
N GLU A 41 7.47 2.37 7.01
CA GLU A 41 7.96 1.00 6.95
C GLU A 41 7.08 0.06 7.80
N THR A 42 6.77 0.46 9.03
CA THR A 42 5.87 -0.30 9.93
C THR A 42 4.45 -0.38 9.36
N TYR A 43 3.94 0.70 8.76
CA TYR A 43 2.64 0.67 8.09
C TYR A 43 2.61 -0.34 6.94
N ARG A 44 3.66 -0.35 6.11
CA ARG A 44 3.77 -1.29 4.98
C ARG A 44 3.83 -2.74 5.43
N GLU A 45 4.58 -3.02 6.49
CA GLU A 45 4.67 -4.36 7.07
C GLU A 45 3.30 -4.85 7.56
N ARG A 46 2.57 -4.01 8.29
CA ARG A 46 1.22 -4.34 8.77
C ARG A 46 0.25 -4.63 7.61
N GLU A 47 0.27 -3.81 6.56
CA GLU A 47 -0.56 -4.05 5.38
C GLU A 47 -0.16 -5.32 4.62
N ALA A 48 1.14 -5.64 4.54
CA ALA A 48 1.62 -6.90 3.97
C ALA A 48 1.07 -8.10 4.75
N VAL A 49 1.20 -8.07 6.07
CA VAL A 49 0.68 -9.12 6.95
C VAL A 49 -0.83 -9.25 6.84
N ARG A 50 -1.56 -8.12 6.78
CA ARG A 50 -3.02 -8.13 6.58
C ARG A 50 -3.38 -8.84 5.29
N LEU A 51 -2.76 -8.47 4.17
CA LEU A 51 -3.05 -9.05 2.85
C LEU A 51 -2.73 -10.55 2.79
N ILE A 52 -1.61 -10.97 3.39
CA ILE A 52 -1.26 -12.39 3.50
C ILE A 52 -2.33 -13.15 4.28
N LYS A 53 -2.88 -12.57 5.35
CA LYS A 53 -3.90 -13.21 6.19
C LYS A 53 -5.28 -13.25 5.53
N THR A 54 -5.70 -12.19 4.84
CA THR A 54 -7.03 -12.14 4.19
C THR A 54 -7.08 -12.92 2.88
N GLY A 55 -5.94 -13.22 2.25
CA GLY A 55 -5.91 -14.00 1.01
C GLY A 55 -6.70 -13.34 -0.13
N GLU A 56 -6.63 -12.01 -0.23
CA GLU A 56 -7.33 -11.25 -1.27
C GLU A 56 -6.94 -11.77 -2.67
N PRO A 57 -7.91 -12.05 -3.55
CA PRO A 57 -7.66 -12.64 -4.87
C PRO A 57 -6.83 -11.72 -5.77
N ASP A 58 -6.86 -10.41 -5.50
CA ASP A 58 -6.08 -9.38 -6.17
C ASP A 58 -5.13 -8.72 -5.15
N PRO A 59 -3.82 -8.64 -5.41
CA PRO A 59 -2.90 -7.97 -4.50
C PRO A 59 -3.27 -6.49 -4.44
N SER A 60 -3.82 -6.06 -3.30
CA SER A 60 -3.91 -4.62 -3.00
C SER A 60 -2.50 -4.05 -3.03
N ILE A 61 -2.27 -2.99 -3.79
CA ILE A 61 -0.94 -2.40 -3.90
C ILE A 61 -0.58 -1.79 -2.54
N ILE A 62 0.38 -2.41 -1.86
CA ILE A 62 0.99 -1.81 -0.67
C ILE A 62 1.74 -0.56 -1.15
N PRO A 63 1.39 0.64 -0.66
CA PRO A 63 2.05 1.87 -1.09
C PRO A 63 3.55 1.81 -0.79
N SER A 64 4.37 2.37 -1.69
CA SER A 64 5.80 2.45 -1.43
C SER A 64 6.10 3.42 -0.28
N GLY A 65 7.21 3.19 0.43
CA GLY A 65 7.59 4.05 1.56
C GLY A 65 7.78 5.52 1.17
N ASN A 66 8.24 5.77 -0.06
CA ASN A 66 8.38 7.13 -0.58
C ASN A 66 7.01 7.80 -0.79
N SER A 67 6.02 7.07 -1.32
CA SER A 67 4.65 7.58 -1.47
C SER A 67 4.06 8.00 -0.13
N LEU A 68 4.29 7.19 0.92
CA LEU A 68 3.82 7.46 2.28
C LEU A 68 4.53 8.66 2.91
N ARG A 69 5.84 8.82 2.69
CA ARG A 69 6.58 10.00 3.14
C ARG A 69 6.10 11.28 2.46
N ILE A 70 5.88 11.25 1.14
CA ILE A 70 5.32 12.38 0.39
C ILE A 70 3.92 12.70 0.90
N LEU A 71 3.10 11.69 1.16
CA LEU A 71 1.76 11.85 1.72
C LEU A 71 1.81 12.54 3.09
N LYS A 72 2.64 12.05 4.01
CA LYS A 72 2.86 12.67 5.32
C LYS A 72 3.24 14.13 5.17
N SER A 73 4.25 14.42 4.35
CA SER A 73 4.75 15.78 4.11
C SER A 73 3.65 16.72 3.59
N ARG A 74 2.79 16.27 2.67
CA ARG A 74 1.67 17.06 2.13
C ARG A 74 0.63 17.38 3.20
N VAL A 75 0.27 16.39 4.02
CA VAL A 75 -0.69 16.54 5.12
C VAL A 75 -0.15 17.52 6.16
N THR A 76 1.11 17.37 6.57
CA THR A 76 1.75 18.27 7.55
C THR A 76 1.91 19.69 7.03
N ALA A 77 2.06 19.86 5.71
CA ALA A 77 2.16 21.17 5.07
C ALA A 77 0.78 21.83 4.79
N GLY A 78 -0.33 21.23 5.23
CA GLY A 78 -1.67 21.76 5.01
C GLY A 78 -2.12 21.77 3.54
N ARG A 79 -1.43 21.06 2.64
CA ARG A 79 -1.84 20.97 1.24
C ARG A 79 -2.99 19.98 1.11
N GLN A 80 -4.11 20.44 0.53
CA GLN A 80 -5.24 19.58 0.18
C GLN A 80 -4.75 18.41 -0.68
N ILE A 81 -5.14 17.22 -0.25
CA ILE A 81 -4.97 15.97 -0.96
C ILE A 81 -6.04 15.91 -2.07
N PRO A 82 -5.68 15.60 -3.33
CA PRO A 82 -6.63 15.52 -4.43
C PRO A 82 -7.60 14.35 -4.33
#